data_AF-A0A212F3S3-F1
#
_entry.id   AF-A0A212F3S3-F1
#
_cell.length_a   1.000
_cell.length_b   1.000
_cell.length_c   1.000
_cell.angle_alpha   90.00
_cell.angle_beta   90.00
_cell.angle_gamma   90.00
#
_symmetry.space_group_name_H-M   'P 1'
#
loop_
_entity.id
_entity.type
_entity.pdbx_description
1 polymer ?
#
loop_
_entity_poly.entity_id
_entity_poly.type
_entity_poly.pdbx_seq_one_letter_code
_entity_poly.pdbx_strand_id
1 'polypeptide(L)' 'GWFRSDTLVGSVSVKLAPLESVTTLHDSYPLMEGRRPAGGSLEVKLRVRTPLLQQQFEHTTVRWLIIDP' A
#
# COMPACT_ATOMS: atom_id res chain seq x y z
N GLY A 1 21.84 28.40 1.77
CA GLY A 1 21.73 29.78 1.23
C GLY A 1 20.31 30.24 1.45
N TRP A 2 20.11 31.43 2.01
CA TRP A 2 18.85 31.88 2.64
C TRP A 2 17.68 32.12 1.65
N PHE A 3 17.91 32.06 0.33
CA PHE A 3 16.87 32.18 -0.69
C PHE A 3 17.05 31.13 -1.80
N ARG A 4 16.88 29.84 -1.48
CA ARG A 4 16.86 28.77 -2.48
C ARG A 4 15.46 28.19 -2.58
N SER A 5 15.00 27.98 -3.82
CA SER A 5 13.80 27.20 -4.10
C SER A 5 14.02 25.74 -3.73
N ASP A 6 12.95 25.05 -3.37
CA ASP A 6 12.99 23.61 -3.14
C ASP A 6 13.34 22.86 -4.42
N THR A 7 14.13 21.79 -4.28
CA THR A 7 14.54 20.91 -5.38
C THR A 7 13.93 19.53 -5.17
N LEU A 8 13.31 18.98 -6.22
CA LEU A 8 12.81 17.61 -6.20
C LEU A 8 13.99 16.63 -6.15
N VAL A 9 14.08 15.84 -5.09
CA VAL A 9 15.12 14.80 -4.92
C VAL A 9 14.79 13.54 -5.71
N GLY A 10 13.50 13.22 -5.87
CA GLY A 10 13.01 12.08 -6.61
C GLY A 10 11.54 11.82 -6.32
N SER A 11 10.95 10.86 -7.03
CA SER A 11 9.57 10.43 -6.84
C SER A 11 9.49 8.92 -6.68
N VAL A 12 8.42 8.46 -6.04
CA VAL A 12 8.10 7.05 -5.86
C VAL A 12 6.67 6.84 -6.33
N SER A 13 6.44 5.74 -7.07
CA SER A 13 5.10 5.32 -7.46
C SER A 13 4.76 4.01 -6.76
N VAL A 14 3.73 4.03 -5.92
CA VAL A 14 3.27 2.87 -5.16
C VAL A 14 2.00 2.31 -5.80
N LYS A 15 2.02 1.03 -6.18
CA LYS A 15 0.83 0.37 -6.72
C LYS A 15 -0.14 0.06 -5.59
N LEU A 16 -1.41 0.44 -5.77
CA LEU A 16 -2.46 0.21 -4.77
C LEU A 16 -3.12 -1.17 -4.87
N ALA A 17 -2.83 -1.95 -5.93
CA ALA A 17 -3.38 -3.29 -6.13
C ALA A 17 -3.27 -4.22 -4.91
N PRO A 18 -2.19 -4.21 -4.10
CA PRO A 18 -2.14 -5.04 -2.89
C PRO A 18 -3.23 -4.68 -1.85
N LEU A 19 -3.70 -3.43 -1.82
CA LEU A 19 -4.75 -3.00 -0.88
C LEU A 19 -6.14 -3.57 -1.24
N GLU A 20 -6.25 -4.28 -2.34
CA GLU A 20 -7.44 -5.04 -2.70
C GLU A 20 -7.71 -6.20 -1.74
N SER A 21 -6.67 -6.84 -1.21
CA SER A 21 -6.78 -8.00 -0.30
C SER A 21 -6.31 -7.71 1.12
N VAL A 22 -5.37 -6.77 1.31
CA VAL A 22 -4.83 -6.41 2.62
C VAL A 22 -5.16 -4.97 3.01
N THR A 23 -5.24 -4.69 4.31
CA THR A 23 -5.60 -3.35 4.83
C THR A 23 -4.40 -2.45 5.09
N THR A 24 -3.20 -3.01 5.10
CA THR A 24 -1.96 -2.28 5.36
C THR A 24 -0.89 -2.73 4.38
N LEU A 25 -0.24 -1.76 3.74
CA LEU A 25 0.94 -1.96 2.91
C LEU A 25 2.09 -1.14 3.52
N HIS A 26 3.23 -1.79 3.76
CA HIS A 26 4.41 -1.15 4.34
C HIS A 26 5.65 -1.69 3.64
N ASP A 27 6.34 -0.83 2.89
CA ASP A 27 7.47 -1.24 2.08
C ASP A 27 8.41 -0.06 1.76
N SER A 28 9.62 -0.37 1.33
CA SER A 28 10.65 0.60 0.94
C SER A 28 10.86 0.60 -0.57
N TYR A 29 10.67 1.75 -1.19
CA TYR A 29 10.77 1.93 -2.64
C TYR A 29 11.99 2.75 -3.03
N PRO A 30 12.69 2.42 -4.13
CA PRO A 30 13.78 3.24 -4.63
C PRO A 30 13.27 4.59 -5.13
N LEU A 31 13.97 5.67 -4.80
CA LEU A 31 13.69 6.99 -5.37
C LEU A 31 14.01 7.00 -6.86
N MET A 32 13.12 7.57 -7.67
CA MET A 32 13.23 7.63 -9.12
C MET A 32 13.27 9.06 -9.62
N GLU A 33 14.06 9.31 -10.66
CA GLU A 33 14.06 10.52 -11.48
C GLU A 33 13.61 10.13 -12.90
N GLY A 34 12.29 10.20 -13.12
CA GLY A 34 11.67 9.67 -14.33
C GLY A 34 11.83 8.15 -14.43
N ARG A 35 12.70 7.67 -15.33
CA ARG A 35 13.01 6.24 -15.50
C ARG A 35 14.31 5.79 -14.83
N ARG A 36 15.11 6.72 -14.31
CA ARG A 36 16.42 6.42 -13.69
C ARG A 36 16.29 6.38 -12.17
N PRO A 37 17.03 5.52 -11.46
CA PRO A 37 17.09 5.59 -10.00
C PRO A 37 17.85 6.86 -9.58
N ALA A 38 17.28 7.63 -8.65
CA ALA A 38 17.88 8.84 -8.09
C ALA A 38 18.84 8.55 -6.92
N GLY A 39 18.84 7.30 -6.44
CA GLY A 39 19.62 6.88 -5.26
C GLY A 39 18.84 7.09 -3.97
N GLY A 40 19.07 6.19 -3.00
CA GLY A 40 18.29 6.13 -1.76
C GLY A 40 16.93 5.45 -1.93
N SER A 41 16.21 5.31 -0.81
CA SER A 41 14.89 4.71 -0.76
C SER A 41 13.95 5.48 0.16
N LEU A 42 12.65 5.32 -0.07
CA LEU A 42 11.58 5.90 0.74
C LEU A 42 10.72 4.77 1.29
N GLU A 43 10.67 4.66 2.62
CA GLU A 43 9.75 3.76 3.32
C GLU A 43 8.36 4.40 3.40
N VAL A 44 7.35 3.67 2.96
CA VAL A 44 5.97 4.16 2.86
C VAL A 44 5.03 3.18 3.53
N LYS A 45 4.17 3.70 4.42
CA LYS A 45 3.09 2.96 5.07
C LYS A 45 1.72 3.49 4.62
N LEU A 46 0.95 2.65 3.95
CA LEU A 46 -0.40 2.92 3.50
C LEU A 46 -1.39 2.06 4.30
N ARG A 47 -2.49 2.66 4.75
CA ARG A 47 -3.52 1.99 5.54
C ARG A 47 -4.91 2.36 5.03
N VAL A 48 -5.76 1.37 4.86
CA VAL A 48 -7.17 1.52 4.48
C VAL A 48 -8.05 0.85 5.53
N ARG A 49 -9.28 1.34 5.72
CA ARG A 49 -10.20 0.83 6.74
C ARG A 49 -10.67 -0.60 6.43
N THR A 50 -10.92 -0.87 5.16
CA THR A 50 -11.32 -2.18 4.62
C THR A 50 -10.56 -2.39 3.31
N PRO A 51 -10.34 -3.65 2.88
CA PRO A 51 -9.78 -3.91 1.56
C PRO A 51 -10.61 -3.24 0.45
N LEU A 52 -9.92 -2.78 -0.61
CA LEU A 52 -10.53 -1.97 -1.67
C LEU A 52 -11.46 -2.78 -2.56
N LEU A 53 -11.14 -4.05 -2.80
CA LEU A 53 -12.10 -4.99 -3.34
C LEU A 53 -13.01 -5.38 -2.18
N GLN A 54 -14.25 -4.87 -2.21
CA GLN A 54 -15.33 -5.44 -1.41
C GLN A 54 -15.31 -6.95 -1.65
N GLN A 55 -15.36 -7.72 -0.57
CA GLN A 55 -15.60 -9.15 -0.65
C GLN A 55 -16.74 -9.35 -1.66
N GLN A 56 -16.44 -9.93 -2.83
CA GLN A 56 -17.37 -10.89 -3.38
C GLN A 56 -17.66 -11.78 -2.20
N PHE A 57 -18.89 -11.73 -1.70
CA PHE A 57 -19.33 -12.64 -0.66
C PHE A 57 -19.11 -14.05 -1.23
N GLU A 58 -17.93 -14.62 -1.03
CA GLU A 58 -17.76 -16.05 -1.13
C GLU A 58 -18.63 -16.57 0.01
N HIS A 59 -19.81 -17.05 -0.36
CA HIS A 59 -20.63 -17.90 0.49
C HIS A 59 -19.80 -19.17 0.78
N THR A 60 -18.79 -19.06 1.63
CA THR A 60 -18.15 -20.22 2.21
C THR A 60 -19.17 -20.80 3.19
N THR A 61 -19.87 -21.85 2.75
CA THR A 61 -20.77 -22.62 3.61
C THR A 61 -19.93 -23.37 4.65
N VAL A 62 -19.56 -22.68 5.72
CA VAL A 62 -18.89 -23.31 6.87
C VAL A 62 -19.95 -24.12 7.61
N ARG A 63 -19.75 -25.44 7.73
CA ARG A 63 -20.52 -26.28 8.65
C ARG A 63 -20.06 -25.97 10.06
N TRP A 64 -20.58 -24.89 10.64
CA TRP A 64 -20.40 -24.62 12.04
C TRP A 64 -21.06 -25.73 12.85
N LEU A 65 -20.28 -26.43 13.68
CA LEU A 65 -20.83 -27.27 14.72
C LEU A 65 -21.46 -26.33 15.75
N ILE A 66 -22.77 -26.19 15.70
CA ILE A 66 -23.55 -25.47 16.71
C ILE A 66 -23.85 -26.48 17.82
N ILE A 67 -23.37 -26.19 19.03
CA ILE A 67 -23.70 -26.96 20.23
C ILE A 67 -24.75 -26.14 20.98
N ASP A 68 -26.01 -26.56 20.91
CA ASP A 68 -27.10 -25.96 21.68
C ASP A 68 -27.06 -26.42 23.15
N PRO A 69 -27.39 -25.56 24.14
CA PRO A 69 -27.40 -25.89 25.57
C PRO A 69 -28.52 -26.84 25.99
#